data_AF-A0A8T3CKC6-F1
#
_entry.id   AF-A0A8T3CKC6-F1
#
_cell.length_a   1.000
_cell.length_b   1.000
_cell.length_c   1.000
_cell.angle_alpha   90.00
_cell.angle_beta   90.00
_cell.angle_gamma   90.00
#
_symmetry.space_group_name_H-M   'P 1'
#
loop_
_entity.id
_entity.type
_entity.pdbx_description
1 polymer ?
#
loop_
_entity_poly.entity_id
_entity_poly.type
_entity_poly.pdbx_seq_one_letter_code
_entity_poly.pdbx_strand_id
1 'polypeptide(L)'
;MDYTQYDNMDLYTEGALTLKFQSVISQSKQINQGPPEKRLLNTVREELDDTGKIRKWTFGEENQSKTRTILMMGETGTGKSTLINVMVNYILGVEWKDDIRFEIIEEEERCQTESQTTAVTVYEIYGQEDEQYERASGEKATAESLERNLQEDLRKVESGKIELIEDSYQHIVKLDMIALRPESGSTLQHLDFLIERFKETGNAEKVQKLEDMKTRAGKVNKDK
;
A
#
# COMPACT_ATOMS: atom_id res chain seq x y z
N MET A 1 44.22 10.80 -11.00
CA MET A 1 43.18 10.53 -12.00
C MET A 1 43.30 9.08 -12.36
N ASP A 2 42.32 8.27 -11.97
CA ASP A 2 41.77 7.30 -12.91
C ASP A 2 40.31 7.06 -12.51
N TYR A 3 39.41 7.44 -13.41
CA TYR A 3 37.98 7.30 -13.34
C TYR A 3 37.65 6.23 -14.36
N THR A 4 37.20 5.04 -13.92
CA THR A 4 36.15 4.21 -14.54
C THR A 4 36.26 2.78 -14.02
N GLN A 5 35.40 2.43 -13.08
CA GLN A 5 34.79 1.10 -13.07
C GLN A 5 33.44 1.16 -12.34
N TYR A 6 32.52 1.90 -12.97
CA TYR A 6 31.10 1.58 -12.86
C TYR A 6 30.79 0.69 -14.06
N ASP A 7 30.65 -0.60 -13.81
CA ASP A 7 29.76 -1.47 -14.58
C ASP A 7 28.90 -2.22 -13.55
N ASN A 8 27.93 -1.49 -13.00
CA ASN A 8 26.65 -2.05 -12.61
C ASN A 8 25.81 -2.13 -13.90
N MET A 9 25.60 -3.32 -14.46
CA MET A 9 24.49 -3.53 -15.38
C MET A 9 24.19 -5.04 -15.50
N ASP A 10 22.92 -5.37 -15.25
CA ASP A 10 22.19 -6.59 -15.66
C ASP A 10 22.44 -7.91 -14.89
N LEU A 11 21.85 -8.00 -13.70
CA LEU A 11 21.38 -9.27 -13.14
C LEU A 11 19.84 -9.26 -12.97
N TYR A 12 19.13 -8.99 -14.07
CA TYR A 12 17.71 -9.30 -14.22
C TYR A 12 17.49 -9.95 -15.58
N THR A 13 17.93 -11.20 -15.73
CA THR A 13 17.52 -12.01 -16.88
C THR A 13 16.03 -12.30 -16.78
N GLU A 14 15.28 -11.97 -17.83
CA GLU A 14 13.86 -12.29 -18.07
C GLU A 14 13.47 -13.75 -17.69
N GLY A 15 14.44 -14.67 -17.76
CA GLY A 15 14.31 -16.05 -17.32
C GLY A 15 14.13 -16.26 -15.81
N ALA A 16 14.65 -15.38 -14.95
CA ALA A 16 14.53 -15.50 -13.49
C ALA A 16 13.10 -15.18 -12.99
N LEU A 17 12.45 -14.17 -13.56
CA LEU A 17 11.04 -13.84 -13.29
C LEU A 17 10.10 -14.92 -13.83
N THR A 18 10.39 -15.43 -15.02
CA THR A 18 9.62 -16.53 -15.63
C THR A 18 9.67 -17.78 -14.76
N LEU A 19 10.84 -18.10 -14.17
CA LEU A 19 10.99 -19.22 -13.23
C LEU A 19 10.32 -18.94 -11.88
N LYS A 20 10.43 -17.72 -11.35
CA LYS A 20 9.82 -17.29 -10.07
C LYS A 20 8.31 -17.47 -10.04
N PHE A 21 7.66 -17.18 -11.16
CA PHE A 21 6.20 -17.21 -11.27
C PHE A 21 5.68 -18.28 -12.22
N GLN A 22 6.50 -19.26 -12.62
CA GLN A 22 6.12 -20.23 -13.66
C GLN A 22 4.81 -20.95 -13.33
N SER A 23 4.71 -21.44 -12.09
CA SER A 23 3.54 -22.12 -11.55
C SER A 23 2.29 -21.21 -11.59
N VAL A 24 2.43 -19.97 -11.14
CA VAL A 24 1.36 -18.97 -11.07
C VAL A 24 0.93 -18.46 -12.46
N ILE A 25 1.89 -18.26 -13.37
CA ILE A 25 1.66 -17.84 -14.75
C ILE A 25 0.83 -18.89 -15.51
N SER A 26 1.13 -20.18 -15.29
CA SER A 26 0.36 -21.28 -15.90
C SER A 26 -1.08 -21.36 -15.38
N GLN A 27 -1.33 -20.93 -14.15
CA GLN A 27 -2.66 -20.88 -13.51
C GLN A 27 -3.31 -19.50 -13.62
N SER A 28 -2.90 -18.68 -14.59
CA SER A 28 -3.47 -17.35 -14.79
C SER A 28 -3.66 -17.01 -16.26
N LYS A 29 -4.64 -16.15 -16.53
CA LYS A 29 -4.95 -15.61 -17.84
C LYS A 29 -4.35 -14.23 -18.01
N GLN A 30 -3.58 -14.01 -19.06
CA GLN A 30 -3.09 -12.67 -19.40
C GLN A 30 -4.27 -11.75 -19.74
N ILE A 31 -4.33 -10.59 -19.07
CA ILE A 31 -5.37 -9.58 -19.30
C ILE A 31 -4.81 -8.28 -19.89
N ASN A 32 -3.52 -8.00 -19.69
CA ASN A 32 -2.84 -6.83 -20.24
C ASN A 32 -1.37 -7.16 -20.54
N GLN A 33 -0.82 -6.62 -21.65
CA GLN A 33 0.56 -6.82 -22.10
C GLN A 33 1.50 -5.63 -21.80
N GLY A 34 1.01 -4.55 -21.19
CA GLY A 34 1.82 -3.39 -20.83
C GLY A 34 2.62 -3.64 -19.55
N PRO A 35 3.74 -2.93 -19.32
CA PRO A 35 4.48 -3.02 -18.07
C PRO A 35 3.76 -2.28 -16.93
N PRO A 36 3.43 -2.92 -15.78
CA PRO A 36 3.61 -4.35 -15.50
C PRO A 36 2.51 -5.22 -16.12
N GLU A 37 2.91 -6.39 -16.65
CA GLU A 37 2.01 -7.36 -17.26
C GLU A 37 0.95 -7.76 -16.24
N LYS A 38 -0.33 -7.62 -16.60
CA LYS A 38 -1.40 -8.02 -15.70
C LYS A 38 -1.92 -9.40 -16.05
N ARG A 39 -2.03 -10.27 -15.04
CA ARG A 39 -2.56 -11.61 -15.17
C ARG A 39 -3.67 -11.86 -14.14
N LEU A 40 -4.79 -12.37 -14.62
CA LEU A 40 -5.92 -12.78 -13.81
C LEU A 40 -5.68 -14.20 -13.28
N LEU A 41 -5.70 -14.39 -11.97
CA LEU A 41 -5.60 -15.71 -11.37
C LEU A 41 -6.85 -16.54 -11.65
N ASN A 42 -6.66 -17.81 -12.00
CA ASN A 42 -7.76 -18.76 -12.15
C ASN A 42 -8.18 -19.23 -10.75
N THR A 43 -9.20 -18.59 -10.19
CA THR A 43 -9.78 -18.93 -8.88
C THR A 43 -11.08 -19.71 -9.02
N VAL A 44 -11.33 -20.62 -8.09
CA VAL A 44 -12.61 -21.33 -7.97
C VAL A 44 -13.48 -20.61 -6.94
N ARG A 45 -14.73 -20.29 -7.31
CA ARG A 45 -15.72 -19.70 -6.40
C ARG A 45 -16.67 -20.77 -5.88
N GLU A 46 -16.86 -20.79 -4.57
CA GLU A 46 -17.83 -21.63 -3.86
C GLU A 46 -18.72 -20.76 -2.96
N GLU A 47 -19.98 -21.13 -2.80
CA GLU A 47 -20.86 -20.53 -1.79
C GLU A 47 -20.90 -21.48 -0.59
N LEU A 48 -20.53 -20.97 0.58
CA LEU A 48 -20.43 -21.78 1.81
C LEU A 48 -21.74 -21.81 2.60
N ASP A 49 -22.76 -21.12 2.11
CA ASP A 49 -24.08 -21.04 2.70
C ASP A 49 -25.16 -21.05 1.62
N ASP A 50 -26.34 -21.56 1.98
CA ASP A 50 -27.49 -21.62 1.07
C ASP A 50 -28.04 -20.22 0.69
N THR A 51 -27.55 -19.15 1.34
CA THR A 51 -27.98 -17.76 1.10
C THR A 51 -27.02 -16.97 0.21
N GLY A 52 -25.87 -17.55 -0.18
CA GLY A 52 -24.85 -16.91 -1.02
C GLY A 52 -24.15 -15.70 -0.38
N LYS A 53 -24.30 -15.54 0.95
CA LYS A 53 -23.71 -14.44 1.74
C LYS A 53 -22.29 -14.74 2.19
N ILE A 54 -21.89 -16.00 2.20
CA ILE A 54 -20.54 -16.47 2.50
C ILE A 54 -19.97 -17.09 1.23
N ARG A 55 -18.97 -16.43 0.67
CA ARG A 55 -18.33 -16.85 -0.58
C ARG A 55 -16.89 -17.23 -0.29
N LYS A 56 -16.41 -18.29 -0.92
CA LYS A 56 -15.02 -18.73 -0.85
C LYS A 56 -14.40 -18.67 -2.24
N TRP A 57 -13.23 -18.05 -2.34
CA TRP A 57 -12.38 -18.06 -3.51
C TRP A 57 -11.14 -18.87 -3.22
N THR A 58 -10.88 -19.88 -4.03
CA THR A 58 -9.73 -20.76 -3.85
C THR A 58 -8.76 -20.59 -5.01
N PHE A 59 -7.48 -20.34 -4.70
CA PHE A 59 -6.38 -20.27 -5.65
C PHE A 59 -5.32 -21.34 -5.35
N GLY A 60 -4.93 -22.10 -6.38
CA GLY A 60 -4.01 -23.22 -6.27
C GLY A 60 -4.69 -24.55 -5.91
N GLU A 61 -3.90 -25.60 -5.78
CA GLU A 61 -4.38 -26.95 -5.45
C GLU A 61 -4.03 -27.33 -4.00
N GLU A 62 -4.91 -28.11 -3.37
CA GLU A 62 -4.71 -28.68 -2.04
C GLU A 62 -3.58 -29.72 -2.07
N ASN A 63 -2.34 -29.23 -2.02
CA ASN A 63 -1.15 -30.03 -1.81
C ASN A 63 -0.68 -29.86 -0.37
N GLN A 64 0.15 -30.78 0.15
CA GLN A 64 0.63 -30.84 1.55
C GLN A 64 1.43 -29.60 2.06
N SER A 65 1.41 -28.48 1.33
CA SER A 65 2.02 -27.21 1.70
C SER A 65 1.10 -26.36 2.59
N LYS A 66 1.64 -25.26 3.13
CA LYS A 66 0.93 -24.37 4.05
C LYS A 66 -0.16 -23.57 3.32
N THR A 67 -1.42 -23.87 3.61
CA THR A 67 -2.57 -23.04 3.21
C THR A 67 -2.52 -21.67 3.92
N ARG A 68 -2.71 -20.59 3.17
CA ARG A 68 -2.93 -19.24 3.72
C ARG A 68 -4.39 -18.86 3.49
N THR A 69 -5.18 -18.79 4.56
CA THR A 69 -6.59 -18.38 4.51
C THR A 69 -6.72 -16.93 4.95
N ILE A 70 -7.34 -16.09 4.11
CA ILE A 70 -7.64 -14.68 4.38
C ILE A 70 -9.16 -14.51 4.46
N LEU A 71 -9.66 -14.03 5.59
CA LEU A 71 -11.07 -13.70 5.78
C LEU A 71 -11.27 -12.19 5.66
N MET A 72 -12.16 -11.76 4.78
CA MET A 72 -12.50 -10.34 4.60
C MET A 72 -14.01 -10.10 4.75
N MET A 73 -14.36 -9.04 5.49
CA MET A 73 -15.72 -8.61 5.76
C MET A 73 -15.84 -7.10 5.54
N GLY A 74 -16.95 -6.63 4.97
CA GLY A 74 -17.25 -5.20 4.82
C GLY A 74 -18.20 -4.92 3.65
N GLU A 75 -18.80 -3.73 3.62
CA GLU A 75 -19.77 -3.36 2.56
C GLU A 75 -19.13 -3.42 1.15
N THR A 76 -19.91 -3.79 0.14
CA THR A 76 -19.48 -3.71 -1.27
C THR A 76 -19.04 -2.28 -1.62
N GLY A 77 -17.94 -2.14 -2.35
CA GLY A 77 -17.41 -0.83 -2.74
C GLY A 77 -16.47 -0.15 -1.73
N THR A 78 -16.20 -0.75 -0.57
CA THR A 78 -15.23 -0.24 0.43
C THR A 78 -13.76 -0.52 0.11
N GLY A 79 -13.46 -1.11 -1.06
CA GLY A 79 -12.09 -1.37 -1.51
C GLY A 79 -11.47 -2.69 -1.04
N LYS A 80 -12.28 -3.63 -0.52
CA LYS A 80 -11.81 -4.98 -0.12
C LYS A 80 -11.10 -5.73 -1.26
N SER A 81 -11.65 -5.65 -2.47
CA SER A 81 -11.09 -6.23 -3.69
C SER A 81 -9.71 -5.64 -4.02
N THR A 82 -9.51 -4.35 -3.75
CA THR A 82 -8.21 -3.69 -3.90
C THR A 82 -7.21 -4.23 -2.88
N LEU A 83 -7.64 -4.40 -1.63
CA LEU A 83 -6.78 -4.91 -0.56
C LEU A 83 -6.39 -6.38 -0.80
N ILE A 84 -7.31 -7.25 -1.23
CA ILE A 84 -6.97 -8.64 -1.55
C ILE A 84 -5.99 -8.73 -2.72
N ASN A 85 -6.14 -7.91 -3.76
CA ASN A 85 -5.20 -7.90 -4.89
C ASN A 85 -3.77 -7.58 -4.41
N VAL A 86 -3.63 -6.60 -3.51
CA VAL A 86 -2.33 -6.30 -2.89
C VAL A 86 -1.82 -7.49 -2.08
N MET A 87 -2.65 -8.08 -1.21
CA MET A 87 -2.26 -9.22 -0.37
C MET A 87 -1.85 -10.45 -1.19
N VAL A 88 -2.52 -10.71 -2.31
CA VAL A 88 -2.24 -11.83 -3.20
C VAL A 88 -0.89 -11.65 -3.89
N ASN A 89 -0.64 -10.48 -4.48
CA ASN A 89 0.67 -10.17 -5.07
C ASN A 89 1.79 -10.33 -4.04
N TYR A 90 1.52 -9.86 -2.81
CA TYR A 90 2.45 -10.03 -1.72
C TYR A 90 2.71 -11.51 -1.39
N ILE A 91 1.65 -12.32 -1.22
CA ILE A 91 1.76 -13.74 -0.86
C ILE A 91 2.52 -14.53 -1.94
N LEU A 92 2.35 -14.16 -3.20
CA LEU A 92 3.04 -14.72 -4.35
C LEU A 92 4.48 -14.21 -4.49
N GLY A 93 4.92 -13.26 -3.64
CA GLY A 93 6.28 -12.73 -3.64
C GLY A 93 6.57 -11.72 -4.75
N VAL A 94 5.55 -11.07 -5.31
CA VAL A 94 5.71 -10.02 -6.34
C VAL A 94 6.34 -8.78 -5.71
N GLU A 95 7.46 -8.34 -6.27
CA GLU A 95 8.15 -7.12 -5.88
C GLU A 95 7.76 -5.94 -6.79
N TRP A 96 8.01 -4.72 -6.31
CA TRP A 96 7.69 -3.50 -7.06
C TRP A 96 8.41 -3.45 -8.43
N LYS A 97 9.64 -4.00 -8.48
CA LYS A 97 10.51 -4.05 -9.67
C LYS A 97 10.11 -5.13 -10.67
N ASP A 98 9.29 -6.10 -10.26
CA ASP A 98 8.86 -7.20 -11.12
C ASP A 98 7.86 -6.64 -12.14
N ASP A 99 8.00 -6.98 -13.42
CA ASP A 99 7.14 -6.46 -14.49
C ASP A 99 5.85 -7.27 -14.66
N ILE A 100 5.30 -7.79 -13.56
CA ILE A 100 4.11 -8.65 -13.53
C ILE A 100 3.25 -8.34 -12.31
N ARG A 101 1.93 -8.36 -12.47
CA ARG A 101 0.94 -8.20 -11.40
C ARG A 101 -0.18 -9.21 -11.56
N PHE A 102 -0.58 -9.81 -10.44
CA PHE A 102 -1.70 -10.74 -10.38
C PHE A 102 -2.96 -10.03 -9.87
N GLU A 103 -4.12 -10.30 -10.45
CA GLU A 103 -5.41 -9.82 -9.98
C GLU A 103 -6.33 -11.02 -9.69
N ILE A 104 -7.15 -10.90 -8.65
CA ILE A 104 -8.31 -11.75 -8.40
C ILE A 104 -9.54 -10.93 -8.76
N ILE A 105 -10.41 -11.46 -9.63
CA ILE A 105 -11.69 -10.82 -9.94
C ILE A 105 -12.72 -11.22 -8.90
N GLU A 106 -13.35 -10.20 -8.32
CA GLU A 106 -14.62 -10.31 -7.61
C GLU A 106 -15.72 -9.95 -8.63
N GLU A 107 -16.11 -10.90 -9.48
CA GLU A 107 -17.14 -10.66 -10.49
C GLU A 107 -18.50 -10.58 -9.78
N GLU A 108 -18.94 -9.34 -9.51
CA GLU A 108 -20.30 -9.06 -9.10
C GLU A 108 -21.20 -9.08 -10.35
N GLU A 109 -21.93 -10.18 -10.55
CA GLU A 109 -23.22 -10.05 -11.21
C GLU A 109 -24.06 -9.09 -10.35
N ARG A 110 -24.23 -7.86 -10.86
CA ARG A 110 -24.97 -6.79 -10.20
C ARG A 110 -26.40 -7.25 -9.93
N CYS A 111 -26.70 -7.65 -8.71
CA CYS A 111 -28.07 -7.62 -8.22
C CYS A 111 -28.33 -6.22 -7.67
N GLN A 112 -28.98 -5.35 -8.45
CA GLN A 112 -29.25 -3.94 -8.13
C GLN A 112 -30.34 -3.72 -7.07
N THR A 113 -30.65 -4.72 -6.25
CA THR A 113 -31.64 -4.58 -5.18
C THR A 113 -31.32 -5.60 -4.09
N GLU A 114 -30.61 -5.17 -3.05
CA GLU A 114 -30.65 -5.65 -1.65
C GLU A 114 -29.37 -5.23 -0.89
N SER A 115 -29.17 -3.92 -0.75
CA SER A 115 -28.25 -3.39 0.26
C SER A 115 -28.86 -3.66 1.63
N GLN A 116 -28.36 -4.62 2.41
CA GLN A 116 -28.35 -4.64 3.91
C GLN A 116 -27.72 -5.90 4.55
N THR A 117 -27.01 -6.79 3.84
CA THR A 117 -26.12 -7.75 4.52
C THR A 117 -24.73 -7.79 3.92
N THR A 118 -23.73 -7.58 4.78
CA THR A 118 -22.29 -7.66 4.53
C THR A 118 -21.94 -9.07 4.06
N ALA A 119 -21.72 -9.27 2.76
CA ALA A 119 -21.22 -10.53 2.25
C ALA A 119 -19.81 -10.78 2.83
N VAL A 120 -19.60 -11.96 3.40
CA VAL A 120 -18.32 -12.42 3.93
C VAL A 120 -17.60 -13.14 2.80
N THR A 121 -16.37 -12.74 2.51
CA THR A 121 -15.56 -13.38 1.47
C THR A 121 -14.32 -14.01 2.09
N VAL A 122 -14.16 -15.31 1.88
CA VAL A 122 -13.03 -16.12 2.28
C VAL A 122 -12.13 -16.31 1.06
N TYR A 123 -10.83 -16.05 1.20
CA TYR A 123 -9.84 -16.35 0.18
C TYR A 123 -8.90 -17.42 0.71
N GLU A 124 -8.83 -18.54 0.01
CA GLU A 124 -7.96 -19.66 0.32
C GLU A 124 -6.87 -19.71 -0.74
N ILE A 125 -5.64 -19.43 -0.33
CA ILE A 125 -4.48 -19.36 -1.23
C ILE A 125 -3.52 -20.47 -0.82
N TYR A 126 -3.37 -21.46 -1.70
CA TYR A 126 -2.38 -22.50 -1.52
C TYR A 126 -1.01 -21.97 -1.99
N GLY A 127 0.00 -22.11 -1.13
CA GLY A 127 1.36 -21.70 -1.47
C GLY A 127 1.93 -22.54 -2.59
N GLN A 128 2.39 -21.88 -3.66
CA GLN A 128 3.18 -22.51 -4.71
C GLN A 128 4.65 -22.36 -4.30
N GLU A 129 5.18 -23.32 -3.52
CA GLU A 129 6.62 -23.36 -3.23
C GLU A 129 7.33 -23.83 -4.52
N ASP A 130 7.77 -22.91 -5.37
CA ASP A 130 8.65 -23.24 -6.48
C ASP A 130 10.06 -23.53 -5.90
N GLU A 131 10.29 -24.77 -5.47
CA GLU A 131 11.53 -25.22 -4.84
C GLU A 131 12.80 -24.87 -5.64
N GLN A 132 12.66 -24.74 -6.97
CA GLN A 132 13.73 -24.34 -7.87
C GLN A 132 14.10 -22.86 -7.71
N TYR A 133 13.11 -21.99 -7.52
CA TYR A 133 13.34 -20.58 -7.22
C TYR A 133 13.85 -20.39 -5.80
N GLU A 134 13.32 -21.12 -4.83
CA GLU A 134 13.78 -21.10 -3.42
C GLU A 134 15.25 -21.54 -3.29
N ARG A 135 15.66 -22.59 -4.01
CA ARG A 135 17.06 -23.03 -4.07
C ARG A 135 17.99 -22.04 -4.80
N ALA A 136 17.48 -21.30 -5.77
CA ALA A 136 18.26 -20.36 -6.57
C ALA A 136 18.33 -18.94 -5.97
N SER A 137 17.27 -18.48 -5.30
CA SER A 137 17.17 -17.15 -4.69
C SER A 137 17.68 -17.12 -3.25
N GLY A 138 17.67 -18.26 -2.54
CA GLY A 138 18.09 -18.34 -1.15
C GLY A 138 17.15 -17.62 -0.16
N GLU A 139 16.05 -17.03 -0.63
CA GLU A 139 15.10 -16.27 0.16
C GLU A 139 13.73 -16.94 0.18
N LYS A 140 13.37 -17.50 1.33
CA LYS A 140 12.01 -18.00 1.59
C LYS A 140 11.12 -16.84 1.99
N ALA A 141 10.11 -16.52 1.19
CA ALA A 141 9.11 -15.49 1.52
C ALA A 141 8.20 -15.96 2.67
N THR A 142 8.65 -15.74 3.92
CA THR A 142 7.92 -16.08 5.14
C THR A 142 7.03 -14.92 5.60
N ALA A 143 5.96 -15.24 6.35
CA ALA A 143 5.11 -14.22 6.97
C ALA A 143 5.89 -13.28 7.93
N GLU A 144 7.02 -13.73 8.48
CA GLU A 144 7.90 -12.90 9.32
C GLU A 144 8.70 -11.91 8.46
N SER A 145 9.22 -12.35 7.31
CA SER A 145 9.88 -11.47 6.36
C SER A 145 8.91 -10.42 5.80
N LEU A 146 7.63 -10.79 5.63
CA LEU A 146 6.55 -9.86 5.30
C LEU A 146 6.42 -8.76 6.33
N GLU A 147 6.15 -9.17 7.57
CA GLU A 147 5.87 -8.25 8.64
C GLU A 147 7.02 -7.27 8.82
N ARG A 148 8.26 -7.77 8.73
CA ARG A 148 9.46 -6.94 8.78
C ARG A 148 9.51 -5.90 7.66
N ASN A 149 9.29 -6.29 6.40
CA ASN A 149 9.33 -5.36 5.26
C ASN A 149 8.22 -4.31 5.37
N LEU A 150 7.02 -4.74 5.74
CA LEU A 150 5.85 -3.88 5.87
C LEU A 150 6.03 -2.85 7.00
N GLN A 151 6.62 -3.27 8.12
CA GLN A 151 7.03 -2.36 9.20
C GLN A 151 8.15 -1.39 8.77
N GLU A 152 9.08 -1.82 7.93
CA GLU A 152 10.16 -0.97 7.43
C GLU A 152 9.61 0.12 6.48
N ASP A 153 8.74 -0.25 5.55
CA ASP A 153 8.10 0.70 4.63
C ASP A 153 7.20 1.68 5.37
N LEU A 154 6.44 1.22 6.38
CA LEU A 154 5.67 2.12 7.25
C LEU A 154 6.59 3.12 7.96
N ARG A 155 7.72 2.66 8.52
CA ARG A 155 8.71 3.55 9.16
C ARG A 155 9.29 4.57 8.17
N LYS A 156 9.58 4.17 6.94
CA LYS A 156 10.07 5.09 5.89
C LYS A 156 9.03 6.17 5.58
N VAL A 157 7.76 5.79 5.42
CA VAL A 157 6.66 6.72 5.17
C VAL A 157 6.45 7.67 6.34
N GLU A 158 6.47 7.15 7.58
CA GLU A 158 6.35 7.96 8.80
C GLU A 158 7.51 8.95 8.94
N SER A 159 8.74 8.52 8.67
CA SER A 159 9.92 9.39 8.67
C SER A 159 9.82 10.50 7.64
N GLY A 160 9.43 10.19 6.40
CA GLY A 160 9.24 11.18 5.35
C GLY A 160 8.12 12.18 5.67
N LYS A 161 7.03 11.73 6.31
CA LYS A 161 5.96 12.62 6.82
C LYS A 161 6.53 13.62 7.83
N ILE A 162 7.36 13.18 8.78
CA ILE A 162 7.96 14.04 9.81
C ILE A 162 8.90 15.07 9.19
N GLU A 163 9.74 14.66 8.24
CA GLU A 163 10.68 15.55 7.54
C GLU A 163 9.95 16.66 6.79
N LEU A 164 8.90 16.34 6.03
CA LEU A 164 8.10 17.32 5.32
C LEU A 164 7.38 18.31 6.26
N ILE A 165 6.91 17.83 7.41
CA ILE A 165 6.31 18.69 8.45
C ILE A 165 7.35 19.65 9.02
N GLU A 166 8.58 19.17 9.25
CA GLU A 166 9.68 19.98 9.76
C GLU A 166 10.11 21.05 8.77
N ASP A 167 10.29 20.69 7.50
CA ASP A 167 10.63 21.64 6.44
C ASP A 167 9.57 22.71 6.28
N SER A 168 8.29 22.31 6.30
CA SER A 168 7.15 23.24 6.25
C SER A 168 7.16 24.22 7.43
N TYR A 169 7.52 23.75 8.63
CA TYR A 169 7.70 24.60 9.79
C TYR A 169 8.86 25.60 9.61
N GLN A 170 10.01 25.16 9.11
CA GLN A 170 11.14 26.07 8.85
C GLN A 170 10.76 27.15 7.82
N HIS A 171 10.05 26.75 6.76
CA HIS A 171 9.55 27.68 5.76
C HIS A 171 8.58 28.69 6.35
N ILE A 172 7.59 28.27 7.16
CA ILE A 172 6.61 29.20 7.69
C ILE A 172 7.21 30.16 8.73
N VAL A 173 8.15 29.68 9.55
CA VAL A 173 8.91 30.53 10.47
C VAL A 173 9.72 31.58 9.70
N LYS A 174 10.42 31.16 8.64
CA LYS A 174 11.21 32.08 7.81
C LYS A 174 10.32 33.09 7.09
N LEU A 175 9.17 32.65 6.58
CA LEU A 175 8.18 33.53 5.94
C LEU A 175 7.61 34.55 6.92
N ASP A 176 7.26 34.14 8.14
CA ASP A 176 6.80 35.05 9.21
C ASP A 176 7.86 36.11 9.55
N MET A 177 9.15 35.74 9.57
CA MET A 177 10.25 36.68 9.83
C MET A 177 10.45 37.74 8.73
N ILE A 178 10.21 37.39 7.46
CA ILE A 178 10.50 38.28 6.31
C ILE A 178 9.26 38.96 5.73
N ALA A 179 8.06 38.54 6.11
CA ALA A 179 6.84 39.10 5.57
C ALA A 179 6.67 40.58 5.97
N LEU A 180 6.58 41.46 4.97
CA LEU A 180 6.25 42.89 5.16
C LEU A 180 4.84 43.11 5.74
N ARG A 181 3.94 42.12 5.57
CA ARG A 181 2.61 42.03 6.18
C ARG A 181 2.28 40.57 6.50
N PRO A 182 2.42 40.11 7.76
CA PRO A 182 2.19 38.71 8.15
C PRO A 182 0.70 38.26 8.12
N GLU A 183 -0.19 39.05 7.51
CA GLU A 183 -1.63 39.09 7.83
C GLU A 183 -2.53 38.65 6.65
N SER A 184 -2.16 37.60 5.91
CA SER A 184 -3.04 37.05 4.87
C SER A 184 -3.87 35.88 5.43
N GLY A 185 -5.18 35.85 5.16
CA GLY A 185 -6.08 34.78 5.65
C GLY A 185 -5.69 33.37 5.20
N SER A 186 -4.94 33.24 4.09
CA SER A 186 -4.33 31.98 3.65
C SER A 186 -3.24 31.48 4.61
N THR A 187 -2.52 32.36 5.31
CA THR A 187 -1.49 31.96 6.30
C THR A 187 -2.11 31.26 7.51
N LEU A 188 -3.32 31.66 7.93
CA LEU A 188 -4.01 31.06 9.09
C LEU A 188 -4.38 29.59 8.84
N GLN A 189 -4.85 29.26 7.64
CA GLN A 189 -5.25 27.89 7.30
C GLN A 189 -4.03 26.94 7.23
N HIS A 190 -2.88 27.43 6.77
CA HIS A 190 -1.63 26.67 6.78
C HIS A 190 -1.05 26.50 8.20
N LEU A 191 -1.22 27.49 9.08
CA LEU A 191 -0.82 27.38 10.49
C LEU A 191 -1.65 26.33 11.24
N ASP A 192 -2.98 26.31 11.04
CA ASP A 192 -3.86 25.32 11.68
C ASP A 192 -3.46 23.88 11.35
N PHE A 193 -3.18 23.63 10.07
CA PHE A 193 -2.69 22.34 9.61
C PHE A 193 -1.38 21.94 10.31
N LEU A 194 -0.39 22.84 10.35
CA LEU A 194 0.89 22.53 11.00
C LEU A 194 0.74 22.35 12.51
N ILE A 195 -0.09 23.15 13.18
CA ILE A 195 -0.36 23.03 14.62
C ILE A 195 -0.91 21.63 14.95
N GLU A 196 -1.89 21.15 14.18
CA GLU A 196 -2.45 19.80 14.36
C GLU A 196 -1.37 18.73 14.17
N ARG A 197 -0.59 18.82 13.10
CA ARG A 197 0.49 17.87 12.80
C ARG A 197 1.61 17.87 13.84
N PHE A 198 1.95 19.01 14.44
CA PHE A 198 2.95 19.08 15.52
C PHE A 198 2.39 18.65 16.89
N LYS A 199 1.06 18.69 17.10
CA LYS A 199 0.44 18.06 18.28
C LYS A 199 0.58 16.53 18.21
N GLU A 200 0.46 15.94 17.02
CA GLU A 200 0.68 14.49 16.79
C GLU A 200 2.12 14.06 17.13
N THR A 201 3.13 14.92 16.90
CA THR A 201 4.54 14.59 17.19
C THR A 201 4.94 14.82 18.65
N GLY A 202 4.06 15.42 19.47
CA GLY A 202 4.34 15.76 20.87
C GLY A 202 5.29 16.94 21.07
N ASN A 203 5.63 17.69 20.01
CA ASN A 203 6.57 18.81 20.11
C ASN A 203 5.87 20.10 20.58
N ALA A 204 5.67 20.20 21.90
CA ALA A 204 4.95 21.31 22.53
C ALA A 204 5.55 22.70 22.25
N GLU A 205 6.88 22.80 22.10
CA GLU A 205 7.57 24.07 21.81
C GLU A 205 7.17 24.62 20.43
N LYS A 206 7.20 23.76 19.40
CA LYS A 206 6.82 24.16 18.03
C LYS A 206 5.33 24.45 17.92
N VAL A 207 4.49 23.68 18.62
CA VAL A 207 3.05 23.96 18.71
C VAL A 207 2.81 25.34 19.30
N GLN A 208 3.43 25.67 20.44
CA GLN A 208 3.25 26.97 21.08
C GLN A 208 3.69 28.11 20.16
N LYS A 209 4.84 27.97 19.49
CA LYS A 209 5.35 28.98 18.57
C LYS A 209 4.43 29.22 17.37
N LEU A 210 3.79 28.17 16.83
CA LEU A 210 2.81 28.30 15.76
C LEU A 210 1.48 28.94 16.24
N GLU A 211 1.02 28.62 17.45
CA GLU A 211 -0.15 29.26 18.07
C GLU A 211 0.11 30.75 18.33
N ASP A 212 1.32 31.11 18.76
CA ASP A 212 1.73 32.51 18.93
C ASP A 212 1.70 33.26 17.59
N MET A 213 2.21 32.65 16.50
CA MET A 213 2.11 33.21 15.14
C MET A 213 0.66 33.42 14.72
N LYS A 214 -0.21 32.45 15.00
CA LYS A 214 -1.65 32.51 14.71
C LYS A 214 -2.36 33.63 15.47
N THR A 215 -2.07 33.80 16.76
CA THR A 215 -2.71 34.86 17.56
C THR A 215 -2.29 36.27 17.12
N ARG A 216 -1.05 36.46 16.64
CA ARG A 216 -0.60 37.74 16.07
C ARG A 216 -1.36 38.08 14.79
N ALA A 217 -1.54 37.11 13.90
CA ALA A 217 -2.29 37.30 12.66
C ALA A 217 -3.79 37.59 12.88
N GLY A 218 -4.39 37.15 14.00
CA GLY A 218 -5.81 37.34 14.31
C GLY A 218 -6.22 38.66 14.97
N LYS A 219 -5.29 39.41 15.58
CA LYS A 219 -5.61 40.57 16.44
C LYS A 219 -5.96 41.88 15.70
N VAL A 220 -5.64 42.02 14.42
CA VAL A 220 -5.85 43.29 13.67
C VAL A 220 -7.26 43.43 13.05
N ASN A 221 -8.03 42.34 12.93
CA ASN A 221 -9.37 42.38 12.33
C ASN A 221 -10.50 42.92 13.22
N LYS A 222 -10.19 43.48 14.40
CA LYS A 222 -11.19 44.05 15.33
C LYS A 222 -11.18 45.57 15.45
N ASP A 223 -10.19 46.25 14.88
CA ASP A 223 -10.02 47.72 15.00
C ASP A 223 -10.24 48.47 13.67
N LYS A 224 -11.10 47.96 12.79
CA LYS A 224 -11.59 48.68 11.59
C LYS A 224 -13.10 48.76 11.55
#